data_AF-A0A970KSS1-F1
#
_entry.id   AF-A0A970KSS1-F1
#
_cell.length_a   1.000
_cell.length_b   1.000
_cell.length_c   1.000
_cell.angle_alpha   90.00
_cell.angle_beta   90.00
_cell.angle_gamma   90.00
#
_symmetry.space_group_name_H-M   'P 1'
#
loop_
_entity.id
_entity.type
_entity.pdbx_description
1 polymer ?
#
loop_
_entity_poly.entity_id
_entity_poly.type
_entity_poly.pdbx_seq_one_letter_code
_entity_poly.pdbx_strand_id
1 'polypeptide(L)' 'MDTPCEVLIHNDLLGLKGAKATLLAISPAGGFYEVNLFFGDRRHRTLLPIGRSIVIAAEPEEQVATVGEIER' A
#
# COMPACT_ATOMS: atom_id res chain seq x y z
N MET A 1 4.16 -8.14 2.19
CA MET A 1 4.20 -6.86 2.92
C MET A 1 3.96 -7.19 4.37
N ASP A 2 4.93 -6.87 5.21
CA ASP A 2 4.78 -7.04 6.66
C ASP A 2 4.10 -5.82 7.25
N THR A 3 3.06 -6.03 8.05
CA THR A 3 2.30 -4.95 8.68
C THR A 3 2.75 -4.74 10.13
N PRO A 4 2.86 -3.48 10.61
CA PRO A 4 2.52 -2.25 9.90
C PRO A 4 3.63 -1.77 8.94
N CYS A 5 3.25 -1.16 7.81
CA CYS A 5 4.20 -0.57 6.85
C CYS A 5 3.64 0.67 6.12
N GLU A 6 4.53 1.50 5.57
CA GLU A 6 4.15 2.66 4.77
C GLU A 6 3.74 2.24 3.34
N VAL A 7 2.63 2.81 2.87
CA VAL A 7 2.04 2.47 1.58
C VAL A 7 1.51 3.73 0.86
N LEU A 8 1.38 3.62 -0.46
CA LEU A 8 0.58 4.53 -1.27
C LEU A 8 -0.75 3.86 -1.61
N ILE A 9 -1.83 4.62 -1.47
CA ILE A 9 -3.19 4.13 -1.67
C ILE A 9 -3.84 4.84 -2.84
N HIS A 10 -4.39 4.05 -3.75
CA HIS A 10 -5.40 4.50 -4.69
C HIS A 10 -6.74 3.90 -4.30
N ASN A 11 -7.76 4.73 -4.12
CA ASN A 11 -9.13 4.30 -3.80
C ASN A 11 -10.09 5.27 -4.46
N ASP A 12 -10.95 4.76 -5.34
CA ASP A 12 -11.81 5.61 -6.16
C ASP A 12 -13.03 6.16 -5.39
N LEU A 13 -13.51 5.44 -4.38
CA LEU A 13 -14.63 5.88 -3.53
C LEU A 13 -14.31 7.18 -2.76
N LEU A 14 -13.06 7.32 -2.33
CA LEU A 14 -12.55 8.51 -1.64
C LEU A 14 -11.75 9.45 -2.56
N GLY A 15 -11.62 9.12 -3.85
CA GLY A 15 -10.83 9.90 -4.80
C GLY A 15 -9.32 9.94 -4.51
N LEU A 16 -8.81 8.98 -3.73
CA LEU A 16 -7.39 8.89 -3.37
C LEU A 16 -6.58 8.42 -4.58
N LYS A 17 -5.54 9.18 -4.93
CA LYS A 17 -4.61 8.86 -6.01
C LYS A 17 -3.17 8.95 -5.49
N GLY A 18 -2.67 7.84 -4.94
CA GLY A 18 -1.33 7.77 -4.35
C GLY A 18 -1.25 8.44 -2.98
N ALA A 19 -2.33 8.37 -2.19
CA ALA A 19 -2.34 8.94 -0.84
C ALA A 19 -1.40 8.15 0.07
N LYS A 20 -0.54 8.85 0.82
CA LYS A 20 0.34 8.22 1.81
C LYS A 20 -0.47 7.71 3.00
N ALA A 21 -0.22 6.49 3.42
CA ALA A 21 -0.87 5.85 4.54
C ALA A 21 0.07 4.85 5.22
N THR A 22 -0.27 4.48 6.46
CA THR A 22 0.32 3.31 7.11
C THR A 22 -0.68 2.15 7.01
N LEU A 23 -0.33 1.05 6.35
CA LEU A 23 -1.09 -0.19 6.37
C LEU A 23 -0.91 -0.87 7.72
N LEU A 24 -1.99 -1.15 8.42
CA LEU A 24 -1.99 -1.76 9.76
C LEU A 24 -2.32 -3.25 9.71
N ALA A 25 -3.25 -3.65 8.84
CA ALA A 25 -3.65 -5.04 8.67
C ALA A 25 -4.34 -5.26 7.31
N ILE A 26 -4.34 -6.50 6.87
CA ILE A 26 -5.11 -6.97 5.72
C ILE A 26 -6.11 -8.00 6.24
N SER A 27 -7.41 -7.79 5.98
CA SER A 27 -8.47 -8.74 6.35
C SER A 27 -9.13 -9.29 5.08
N PRO A 28 -8.63 -10.39 4.51
CA PRO A 28 -9.23 -10.99 3.32
C PRO A 28 -10.66 -11.48 3.56
N ALA A 29 -10.92 -12.10 4.72
CA ALA A 29 -12.25 -12.58 5.09
C ALA A 29 -13.25 -11.43 5.30
N GLY A 30 -12.78 -10.30 5.84
CA GLY A 30 -13.59 -9.07 5.99
C GLY A 30 -13.67 -8.24 4.71
N GLY A 31 -12.81 -8.48 3.72
CA GLY A 31 -12.78 -7.75 2.45
C GLY A 31 -12.19 -6.34 2.53
N PHE A 32 -11.37 -6.02 3.54
CA PHE A 32 -10.81 -4.67 3.72
C PHE A 32 -9.33 -4.66 4.11
N TYR A 33 -8.69 -3.53 3.79
CA TYR A 33 -7.43 -3.07 4.38
C TYR A 33 -7.73 -2.15 5.55
N GLU A 34 -7.02 -2.33 6.66
CA GLU A 34 -7.04 -1.39 7.77
C GLU A 34 -5.82 -0.49 7.66
N VAL A 35 -6.04 0.83 7.52
CA VAL A 35 -4.98 1.82 7.28
C VAL A 35 -5.15 3.01 8.19
N ASN A 36 -4.06 3.73 8.47
CA ASN A 36 -4.12 5.09 8.97
C ASN A 36 -3.94 6.06 7.81
N LEU A 37 -4.95 6.90 7.58
CA LEU A 37 -4.94 7.98 6.58
C LEU A 37 -5.00 9.35 7.28
N PHE A 38 -4.42 10.35 6.64
CA PHE A 38 -4.59 11.74 7.05
C PHE A 38 -5.77 12.38 6.32
N PHE A 39 -6.65 13.03 7.08
CA PHE A 39 -7.69 13.91 6.58
C PHE A 39 -7.40 15.31 7.14
N GLY A 40 -6.76 16.16 6.33
CA GLY A 40 -6.15 17.39 6.82
C GLY A 40 -4.95 17.07 7.72
N ASP A 41 -4.96 17.60 8.94
CA ASP A 41 -3.92 17.38 9.96
C ASP A 41 -4.21 16.20 10.90
N ARG A 42 -5.37 15.55 10.75
CA ARG A 42 -5.81 14.47 11.64
C ARG A 42 -5.57 13.12 11.04
N ARG A 43 -5.08 12.19 11.86
CA ARG A 43 -4.89 10.78 11.50
C ARG A 43 -6.13 9.97 11.89
N HIS A 44 -6.68 9.24 10.94
CA HIS A 44 -7.87 8.41 11.10
C HIS A 44 -7.60 6.97 10.69
N ARG A 45 -8.03 6.04 11.55
CA ARG A 45 -8.15 4.62 11.19
C ARG A 45 -9.28 4.47 10.19
N THR A 46 -8.96 3.90 9.04
CA THR A 46 -9.87 3.80 7.90
C THR A 46 -9.86 2.37 7.38
N LEU A 47 -11.06 1.85 7.07
CA LEU A 47 -11.22 0.56 6.41
C LEU A 47 -11.47 0.80 4.94
N LEU A 48 -10.60 0.28 4.08
CA LEU A 48 -10.72 0.44 2.64
C LEU A 48 -11.04 -0.91 1.99
N PRO A 49 -12.09 -1.01 1.17
CA PRO A 49 -12.47 -2.28 0.54
C PRO A 49 -11.40 -2.74 -0.44
N ILE A 50 -11.02 -4.03 -0.37
CA ILE A 50 -9.98 -4.63 -1.21
C ILE A 50 -10.32 -4.49 -2.69
N GLY A 51 -11.57 -4.79 -3.08
CA GLY A 51 -12.00 -4.77 -4.49
C GLY A 51 -12.05 -3.38 -5.15
N ARG A 52 -11.76 -2.30 -4.42
CA ARG A 52 -11.78 -0.91 -4.91
C ARG A 52 -10.55 -0.12 -4.49
N SER A 53 -9.52 -0.80 -4.00
CA SER A 53 -8.31 -0.16 -3.48
C SER A 53 -7.07 -0.84 -4.02
N ILE A 54 -6.12 -0.04 -4.49
CA ILE A 54 -4.75 -0.48 -4.80
C ILE A 54 -3.86 -0.02 -3.65
N VAL A 55 -3.07 -0.94 -3.12
CA VAL A 55 -2.07 -0.70 -2.09
C VAL A 55 -0.69 -0.96 -2.68
N ILE A 56 0.18 0.03 -2.65
CA ILE A 56 1.53 -0.03 -3.19
C ILE A 56 2.50 0.13 -2.02
N ALA A 57 3.49 -0.75 -1.91
CA ALA A 57 4.58 -0.55 -0.94
C ALA A 57 5.27 0.78 -1.21
N ALA A 58 5.48 1.60 -0.19
CA ALA A 58 6.13 2.90 -0.38
C ALA A 58 7.62 2.75 -0.72
N GLU A 59 8.25 1.68 -0.26
CA GLU A 59 9.63 1.33 -0.58
C GLU A 59 9.69 0.57 -1.92
N PRO A 60 10.50 1.03 -2.89
CA PRO A 60 10.71 0.31 -4.13
C PRO A 60 11.52 -0.96 -3.91
N GLU A 61 11.26 -2.00 -4.70
CA GLU A 61 12.09 -3.21 -4.69
C GLU A 61 13.48 -2.92 -5.26
N GLU A 62 14.52 -3.54 -4.69
CA GLU A 62 15.88 -3.44 -5.23
C GLU A 62 15.95 -4.02 -6.65
N GLN A 63 16.54 -3.27 -7.57
CA GLN A 63 16.71 -3.72 -8.94
C GLN A 63 17.86 -4.73 -8.98
N VAL A 64 17.56 -6.02 -8.99
CA VAL A 64 18.58 -7.06 -9.16
C VAL A 64 19.14 -6.95 -10.58
N ALA A 65 20.39 -6.52 -10.70
CA ALA A 65 21.11 -6.55 -11.96
C ALA A 65 21.15 -8.00 -12.45
N THR A 66 20.55 -8.28 -13.60
CA THR A 66 20.72 -9.57 -14.26
C THR A 66 22.17 -9.63 -14.71
N VAL A 67 23.01 -10.36 -13.99
CA VAL A 67 24.39 -10.64 -14.42
C VAL A 67 24.29 -11.59 -15.62
N GLY A 68 24.10 -11.01 -16.79
CA GLY A 68 24.26 -11.69 -18.07
C GLY A 68 25.74 -11.81 -18.41
N GLU A 69 26.09 -12.98 -18.92
CA GLU A 69 27.35 -13.30 -19.61
C GLU A 69 28.54 -13.65 -18.69
N ILE A 70 28.50 -14.88 -18.18
CA ILE A 70 29.74 -15.63 -17.94
C ILE A 70 30.29 -15.93 -19.35
N GLU A 71 31.33 -15.22 -19.76
CA GLU A 71 32.02 -15.41 -21.03
C GLU A 71 32.55 -16.85 -21.17
N ARG A 72 32.57 -17.32 -22.43
CA ARG A 72 32.97 -18.67 -22.88
C ARG A 72 34.32 -19.16 -22.38
#